data_AF-A0A521D9D3-F1
#
_entry.id   AF-A0A521D9D3-F1
#
_cell.length_a   1.000
_cell.length_b   1.000
_cell.length_c   1.000
_cell.angle_alpha   90.00
_cell.angle_beta   90.00
_cell.angle_gamma   90.00
#
_symmetry.space_group_name_H-M   'P 1'
#
loop_
_entity.id
_entity.type
_entity.pdbx_description
1 polymer ?
#
loop_
_entity_poly.entity_id
_entity_poly.type
_entity_poly.pdbx_seq_one_letter_code
_entity_poly.pdbx_strand_id
1 'polypeptide(L)' 'MDKLRLEGNWNKIKGKLKEEYGELTDDDLVYEEGKEDQLIGKLQEKLGKTRDEVKAILRDM' A
#
# COMPACT_ATOMS: atom_id res chain seq x y z
N MET A 1 5.01 -4.17 -16.25
CA MET A 1 6.23 -3.44 -15.84
C MET A 1 6.09 -2.76 -14.48
N ASP A 2 4.89 -2.77 -13.87
CA ASP A 2 4.57 -1.98 -12.67
C ASP A 2 5.11 -2.56 -11.35
N LYS A 3 5.30 -3.89 -11.27
CA LYS A 3 5.69 -4.61 -10.04
C LYS A 3 7.04 -4.14 -9.45
N LEU A 4 8.05 -4.02 -10.30
CA LEU A 4 9.41 -3.58 -9.93
C LEU A 4 9.49 -2.15 -9.37
N ARG A 5 8.52 -1.27 -9.69
CA ARG A 5 8.52 0.11 -9.19
C ARG A 5 8.01 0.21 -7.75
N LEU A 6 7.05 -0.64 -7.38
CA LEU A 6 6.50 -0.71 -6.04
C LEU A 6 7.55 -1.19 -5.05
N GLU A 7 8.30 -2.24 -5.38
CA GLU A 7 9.36 -2.78 -4.51
C GLU A 7 10.48 -1.78 -4.25
N GLY A 8 10.98 -1.09 -5.30
CA GLY A 8 12.06 -0.12 -5.17
C GLY A 8 11.67 1.17 -4.43
N ASN A 9 10.37 1.54 -4.44
CA ASN A 9 9.88 2.76 -3.80
C ASN A 9 8.97 2.50 -2.60
N TRP A 10 8.81 1.25 -2.14
CA TRP A 10 7.83 0.89 -1.10
C TRP A 10 8.00 1.74 0.16
N ASN A 11 9.24 1.98 0.60
CA ASN A 11 9.51 2.80 1.78
C ASN A 11 9.00 4.25 1.63
N LYS A 12 9.03 4.83 0.42
CA LYS A 12 8.47 6.16 0.16
C LYS A 12 6.95 6.14 0.12
N ILE A 13 6.38 5.15 -0.55
CA ILE A 13 4.93 4.94 -0.63
C ILE A 13 4.35 4.74 0.77
N LYS A 14 5.02 3.92 1.59
CA LYS A 14 4.70 3.71 3.00
C LYS A 14 4.69 5.02 3.79
N GLY A 15 5.71 5.86 3.63
CA GLY A 15 5.79 7.16 4.29
C GLY A 15 4.60 8.05 3.93
N LYS A 16 4.34 8.22 2.63
CA LYS A 16 3.21 9.01 2.13
C LYS A 16 1.85 8.45 2.58
N LEU A 17 1.67 7.13 2.57
CA LEU A 17 0.45 6.48 3.05
C LEU A 17 0.19 6.79 4.52
N LYS A 18 1.23 6.80 5.37
CA LYS A 18 1.09 7.19 6.78
C LYS A 18 0.80 8.67 6.97
N GLU A 19 1.35 9.53 6.12
CA GLU A 19 1.09 10.98 6.15
C GLU A 19 -0.36 11.29 5.73
N GLU A 20 -0.85 10.66 4.66
CA GLU A 20 -2.22 10.84 4.16
C GLU A 20 -3.26 10.14 5.04
N TYR A 21 -2.94 8.94 5.53
CA TYR A 21 -3.83 8.09 6.31
C TYR A 21 -3.21 7.80 7.67
N GLY A 22 -3.44 8.69 8.63
CA GLY A 22 -2.90 8.58 10.01
C GLY A 22 -3.38 7.36 10.81
N GLU A 23 -4.35 6.61 10.28
CA GLU A 23 -4.81 5.32 10.80
C GLU A 23 -3.88 4.13 10.43
N LEU A 24 -3.05 4.29 9.39
CA LEU A 24 -2.14 3.26 8.93
C LEU A 24 -0.89 3.21 9.80
N THR A 25 -0.54 2.01 10.24
CA THR A 25 0.67 1.77 11.02
C THR A 25 1.77 1.14 10.16
N ASP A 26 2.99 1.09 10.71
CA ASP A 26 4.10 0.41 10.06
C ASP A 26 3.84 -1.08 9.83
N ASP A 27 3.05 -1.72 10.70
CA ASP A 27 2.65 -3.13 10.64
C ASP A 27 1.60 -3.41 9.56
N ASP A 28 0.71 -2.44 9.31
CA ASP A 28 -0.30 -2.53 8.25
C ASP A 28 0.33 -2.43 6.85
N LEU A 29 1.47 -1.75 6.76
CA LEU A 29 2.22 -1.46 5.54
C LEU A 29 3.45 -2.35 5.35
N VAL A 30 3.48 -3.50 6.03
CA VAL A 30 4.52 -4.51 5.81
C VAL A 30 4.31 -5.13 4.44
N TYR A 31 5.28 -4.89 3.54
CA TYR A 31 5.35 -5.53 2.24
C TYR A 31 6.32 -6.70 2.31
N GLU A 32 5.86 -7.85 1.85
CA GLU A 32 6.67 -9.03 1.60
C GLU A 32 6.50 -9.41 0.13
N GLU A 33 7.61 -9.72 -0.54
CA GLU A 33 7.60 -10.11 -1.95
C GLU A 33 6.65 -11.31 -2.16
N GLY A 34 5.74 -11.20 -3.12
CA GLY A 34 4.72 -12.20 -3.39
C GLY A 34 3.49 -12.18 -2.47
N LYS A 35 3.42 -11.30 -1.46
CA LYS A 35 2.23 -11.09 -0.59
C LYS A 35 1.46 -9.81 -0.89
N GLU A 36 1.52 -9.33 -2.13
CA GLU A 36 0.85 -8.10 -2.55
C GLU A 36 -0.66 -8.13 -2.33
N ASP A 37 -1.32 -9.24 -2.63
CA ASP A 37 -2.75 -9.38 -2.40
C ASP A 37 -3.11 -9.28 -0.90
N GLN A 38 -2.23 -9.74 0.01
CA GLN A 38 -2.47 -9.62 1.46
C GLN A 38 -2.35 -8.17 1.94
N LEU A 39 -1.32 -7.46 1.48
CA LEU A 39 -1.13 -6.04 1.76
C LEU A 39 -2.33 -5.23 1.24
N ILE A 40 -2.75 -5.49 0.00
CA ILE A 40 -3.91 -4.82 -0.58
C ILE A 40 -5.17 -5.12 0.24
N GLY A 41 -5.39 -6.38 0.65
CA GLY A 41 -6.52 -6.75 1.51
C GLY A 41 -6.54 -5.99 2.84
N LYS A 42 -5.41 -5.92 3.54
CA LYS A 42 -5.29 -5.12 4.77
C LYS A 42 -5.61 -3.64 4.54
N LEU A 43 -5.09 -3.07 3.45
CA LEU A 43 -5.35 -1.68 3.09
C LEU A 43 -6.82 -1.42 2.75
N GLN A 44 -7.50 -2.38 2.11
CA GLN A 44 -8.94 -2.28 1.88
C GLN A 44 -9.72 -2.22 3.19
N GLU A 45 -9.38 -3.07 4.16
CA GLU A 45 -10.04 -3.12 5.46
C GLU A 45 -9.79 -1.87 6.30
N LYS A 46 -8.54 -1.36 6.31
CA LYS A 46 -8.18 -0.15 7.05
C LYS A 46 -8.83 1.08 6.42
N LEU A 47 -8.53 1.33 5.14
CA LEU A 47 -8.98 2.54 4.44
C LEU A 47 -10.48 2.52 4.09
N GLY A 48 -11.17 1.39 4.27
CA GLY A 48 -12.56 1.20 3.84
C GLY A 48 -12.73 1.34 2.33
N LYS A 49 -11.69 1.02 1.56
CA LYS A 49 -11.61 1.24 0.10
C LYS A 49 -11.72 -0.04 -0.70
N THR A 50 -12.18 0.09 -1.93
CA THR A 50 -12.18 -1.03 -2.87
C THR A 50 -10.76 -1.39 -3.31
N ARG A 51 -10.58 -2.61 -3.80
CA ARG A 51 -9.29 -3.11 -4.28
C ARG A 51 -8.69 -2.22 -5.37
N ASP A 52 -9.54 -1.71 -6.25
CA ASP A 52 -9.14 -0.85 -7.36
C ASP A 52 -8.72 0.54 -6.87
N GLU A 53 -9.40 1.11 -5.87
CA GLU A 53 -8.99 2.37 -5.25
C GLU A 53 -7.63 2.24 -4.54
N VAL A 54 -7.42 1.17 -3.78
CA VAL A 54 -6.12 0.91 -3.12
C VAL A 54 -5.02 0.81 -4.18
N LYS A 55 -5.25 0.06 -5.25
CA LYS A 55 -4.29 -0.04 -6.36
C LYS A 55 -4.06 1.31 -7.05
N ALA A 56 -5.08 2.14 -7.18
CA ALA A 56 -4.96 3.48 -7.76
C ALA A 56 -4.11 4.38 -6.86
N ILE A 57 -4.34 4.37 -5.54
CA ILE A 57 -3.52 5.11 -4.55
C ILE A 57 -2.06 4.66 -4.66
N LEU A 58 -1.80 3.35 -4.63
CA LEU A 58 -0.46 2.80 -4.74
C LEU A 58 0.25 3.14 -6.07
N ARG A 59 -0.52 3.35 -7.14
CA ARG A 59 -0.01 3.74 -8.46
C ARG A 59 0.28 5.25 -8.55
N ASP A 60 -0.47 6.08 -7.82
CA ASP A 60 -0.35 7.54 -7.83
C ASP A 60 0.81 8.05 -6.97
N MET A 61 1.29 7.22 -6.04
CA MET A 61 2.38 7.51 -5.10
C MET A 61 3.79 7.38 -5.71
#